data_AF-A0A1F5CCI8-F1
#
_entry.id   AF-A0A1F5CCI8-F1
#
_cell.length_a   1.000
_cell.length_b   1.000
_cell.length_c   1.000
_cell.angle_alpha   90.00
_cell.angle_beta   90.00
_cell.angle_gamma   90.00
#
_symmetry.space_group_name_H-M   'P 1'
#
loop_
_entity.id
_entity.type
_entity.pdbx_description
1 polymer ?
#
loop_
_entity_poly.entity_id
_entity_poly.type
_entity_poly.pdbx_seq_one_letter_code
_entity_poly.pdbx_strand_id
1 'polypeptide(L)'
;MSAILRKSSFFFITHVCTFSIPGMAMLLAHEDRRMLSVMALWVPVWLSSSVLWSERQESYAFLRTLPVTDREIVRTKFGLALGFAVIYWLFLSLLIRGAWGSTPEYAGYMALASLTCAVSLILAGGWYIFSWRFGPSALTGGVMAFLAIVILATWIADVRRMVRTGGIGILAPRWLAEGPWIYQAGMFAVALAAYYGLMRLAVRVKIKSEV
;
A
#
# COMPACT_ATOMS: atom_id res chain seq x y z
N MET A 1 8.41 -23.63 -0.99
CA MET A 1 8.13 -22.20 -1.28
C MET A 1 8.14 -22.00 -2.80
N SER A 2 7.06 -21.51 -3.42
CA SER A 2 7.02 -21.40 -4.89
C SER A 2 8.01 -20.36 -5.41
N ALA A 3 8.53 -20.55 -6.62
CA ALA A 3 9.47 -19.60 -7.24
C ALA A 3 8.86 -18.19 -7.40
N ILE A 4 7.55 -18.13 -7.65
CA ILE A 4 6.74 -16.90 -7.72
C ILE A 4 6.75 -16.18 -6.39
N LEU A 5 6.47 -16.89 -5.29
CA LEU A 5 6.46 -16.31 -3.95
C LEU A 5 7.84 -15.74 -3.61
N ARG A 6 8.92 -16.50 -3.86
CA ARG A 6 10.30 -16.07 -3.55
C ARG A 6 10.71 -14.81 -4.30
N LYS A 7 10.44 -14.74 -5.60
CA LYS A 7 10.82 -13.58 -6.43
C LYS A 7 9.96 -12.36 -6.11
N SER A 8 8.65 -12.55 -5.99
CA SER A 8 7.74 -11.45 -5.67
C SER A 8 8.01 -10.92 -4.27
N SER A 9 8.22 -11.78 -3.27
CA SER A 9 8.46 -11.35 -1.88
C SER A 9 9.71 -10.50 -1.74
N PHE A 10 10.75 -10.71 -2.56
CA PHE A 10 11.97 -9.90 -2.51
C PHE A 10 11.67 -8.40 -2.63
N PHE A 11 10.90 -7.99 -3.63
CA PHE A 11 10.55 -6.58 -3.82
C PHE A 11 9.73 -6.03 -2.68
N PHE A 12 8.74 -6.77 -2.22
CA PHE A 12 7.91 -6.33 -1.09
C PHE A 12 8.75 -6.18 0.20
N ILE A 13 9.67 -7.12 0.47
CA ILE A 13 10.59 -7.03 1.62
C ILE A 13 11.49 -5.80 1.48
N THR A 14 12.13 -5.61 0.32
CA THR A 14 13.01 -4.46 0.10
C THR A 14 12.26 -3.14 0.32
N HIS A 15 11.05 -3.00 -0.24
CA HIS A 15 10.25 -1.80 -0.08
C HIS A 15 9.76 -1.60 1.37
N VAL A 16 9.47 -2.67 2.13
CA VAL A 16 9.20 -2.55 3.56
C VAL A 16 10.44 -2.07 4.31
N CYS A 17 11.61 -2.64 4.04
CA CYS A 17 12.84 -2.22 4.68
C CYS A 17 13.15 -0.74 4.39
N THR A 18 13.10 -0.32 3.13
CA THR A 18 13.35 1.09 2.75
C THR A 18 12.30 2.04 3.31
N PHE A 19 11.04 1.62 3.40
CA PHE A 19 9.99 2.40 4.05
C PHE A 19 10.20 2.51 5.57
N SER A 20 10.68 1.45 6.22
CA SER A 20 10.77 1.38 7.67
C SER A 20 11.94 2.19 8.24
N ILE A 21 13.03 2.31 7.48
CA ILE A 21 14.27 2.98 7.93
C ILE A 21 14.02 4.44 8.38
N PRO A 22 13.37 5.33 7.59
CA PRO A 22 13.14 6.71 8.01
C PRO A 22 12.31 6.83 9.30
N GLY A 23 11.27 6.01 9.45
CA GLY A 23 10.40 6.04 10.62
C GLY A 23 11.09 5.57 11.90
N MET A 24 11.91 4.52 11.81
CA MET A 24 12.71 4.05 12.95
C MET A 24 13.82 5.03 13.32
N ALA A 25 14.54 5.58 12.34
CA ALA A 25 15.58 6.57 12.59
C ALA A 25 15.01 7.82 13.30
N MET A 26 13.81 8.26 12.90
CA MET A 26 13.12 9.38 13.53
C MET A 26 12.74 9.10 15.00
N LEU A 27 12.20 7.91 15.31
CA LEU A 27 11.90 7.54 16.70
C LEU A 27 13.15 7.56 17.59
N LEU A 28 14.28 7.09 17.06
CA LEU A 28 15.55 7.04 17.78
C LEU A 28 16.19 8.43 17.97
N ALA A 29 16.02 9.34 17.00
CA ALA A 29 16.60 10.68 17.03
C ALA A 29 15.76 11.71 17.81
N HIS A 30 14.55 11.35 18.28
CA HIS A 30 13.57 12.27 18.87
C HIS A 30 13.23 13.51 18.00
N GLU A 31 13.51 13.44 16.70
CA GLU A 31 13.26 14.52 15.75
C GLU A 31 11.79 14.58 15.30
N ASP A 32 11.47 15.62 14.53
CA ASP A 32 10.15 16.10 14.10
C ASP A 32 9.15 14.96 13.79
N ARG A 33 8.41 14.54 14.83
CA ARG A 33 7.49 13.38 14.82
C ARG A 33 6.49 13.45 13.67
N ARG A 34 6.22 14.66 13.19
CA ARG A 34 5.28 15.00 12.12
C ARG A 34 5.65 14.35 10.78
N MET A 35 6.87 13.85 10.59
CA MET A 35 7.28 13.11 9.38
C MET A 35 6.53 11.77 9.21
N LEU A 36 5.95 11.17 10.27
CA LEU A 36 5.12 9.96 10.12
C LEU A 36 3.84 10.20 9.30
N SER A 37 3.35 11.44 9.27
CA SER A 37 2.25 11.85 8.38
C SER A 37 2.58 11.60 6.91
N VAL A 38 3.80 12.00 6.54
CA VAL A 38 4.35 11.86 5.20
C VAL A 38 4.52 10.38 4.91
N MET A 39 5.05 9.59 5.86
CA MET A 39 5.17 8.15 5.68
C MET A 39 3.83 7.47 5.40
N ALA A 40 2.77 7.80 6.16
CA ALA A 40 1.44 7.22 5.94
C ALA A 40 0.89 7.52 4.53
N LEU A 41 1.12 8.74 4.01
CA LEU A 41 0.71 9.15 2.66
C LEU A 41 1.51 8.46 1.54
N TRP A 42 2.69 7.94 1.85
CA TRP A 42 3.57 7.26 0.90
C TRP A 42 3.36 5.74 0.83
N VAL A 43 2.53 5.15 1.72
CA VAL A 43 2.19 3.71 1.66
C VAL A 43 1.60 3.31 0.29
N PRO A 44 0.64 4.05 -0.31
CA PRO A 44 0.10 3.69 -1.62
C PRO A 44 1.18 3.68 -2.70
N VAL A 45 2.13 4.61 -2.62
CA VAL A 45 3.28 4.70 -3.52
C VAL A 45 4.18 3.47 -3.38
N TRP A 46 4.56 3.11 -2.16
CA TRP A 46 5.46 1.98 -1.92
C TRP A 46 4.85 0.63 -2.29
N LEU A 47 3.56 0.44 -1.99
CA LEU A 47 2.87 -0.80 -2.37
C LEU A 47 2.69 -0.88 -3.89
N SER A 48 2.37 0.24 -4.56
CA SER A 48 2.29 0.29 -6.02
C SER A 48 3.64 0.01 -6.70
N SER A 49 4.73 0.55 -6.14
CA SER A 49 6.10 0.25 -6.59
C SER A 49 6.42 -1.23 -6.44
N SER A 50 6.07 -1.84 -5.29
CA SER A 50 6.27 -3.27 -5.05
C SER A 50 5.55 -4.13 -6.09
N VAL A 51 4.30 -3.78 -6.43
CA VAL A 51 3.54 -4.45 -7.49
C VAL A 51 4.25 -4.30 -8.83
N LEU A 52 4.61 -3.07 -9.23
CA LEU A 52 5.31 -2.78 -10.49
C LEU A 52 6.57 -3.64 -10.65
N TRP A 53 7.46 -3.63 -9.67
CA TRP A 53 8.73 -4.34 -9.76
C TRP A 53 8.53 -5.86 -9.73
N SER A 54 7.53 -6.36 -8.99
CA SER A 54 7.17 -7.77 -9.00
C SER A 54 6.67 -8.25 -10.36
N GLU A 55 5.91 -7.43 -11.09
CA GLU A 55 5.40 -7.77 -12.43
C GLU A 55 6.48 -7.59 -13.50
N ARG A 56 7.32 -6.55 -13.40
CA ARG A 56 8.36 -6.26 -14.41
C ARG A 56 9.46 -7.32 -14.47
N GLN A 57 9.76 -7.98 -13.35
CA GLN A 57 10.77 -9.05 -13.32
C GLN A 57 10.21 -10.45 -13.59
N GLU A 58 8.90 -10.58 -13.78
CA GLU A 58 8.31 -11.82 -14.21
C GLU A 58 8.40 -11.97 -15.73
N SER A 59 9.06 -13.03 -16.17
CA SER A 59 8.89 -13.51 -17.54
C SER A 59 7.57 -14.28 -17.59
N TYR A 60 6.52 -13.67 -18.14
CA TYR A 60 5.24 -14.36 -18.34
C TYR A 60 5.39 -15.63 -19.19
N ALA A 61 6.36 -15.68 -20.10
CA ALA A 61 6.70 -16.90 -20.84
C ALA A 61 7.22 -18.02 -19.93
N PHE A 62 7.97 -17.68 -18.87
CA PHE A 62 8.43 -18.65 -17.87
C PHE A 62 7.30 -19.13 -16.95
N LEU A 63 6.35 -18.25 -16.60
CA LEU A 63 5.18 -18.65 -15.80
C LEU A 63 4.36 -19.75 -16.50
N ARG A 64 4.28 -19.72 -17.84
CA ARG A 64 3.62 -20.76 -18.66
C ARG A 64 4.29 -22.13 -18.59
N THR A 65 5.58 -22.19 -18.25
CA THR A 65 6.32 -23.45 -18.13
C THR A 65 6.21 -24.09 -16.74
N LEU A 66 5.65 -23.36 -15.77
CA LEU A 66 5.48 -23.88 -14.42
C LEU A 66 4.12 -24.60 -14.30
N PRO A 67 4.04 -25.71 -13.55
CA PRO A 67 2.79 -26.43 -13.32
C PRO A 67 1.95 -25.73 -12.24
N VAL A 68 1.61 -24.46 -12.47
CA VAL A 68 0.81 -23.62 -11.55
C VAL A 68 -0.35 -23.04 -12.33
N THR A 69 -1.54 -23.07 -11.73
CA THR A 69 -2.75 -22.52 -12.36
C THR A 69 -2.77 -21.00 -12.25
N ASP A 70 -3.39 -20.31 -13.21
CA ASP A 70 -3.60 -18.85 -13.13
C ASP A 70 -4.21 -18.41 -11.81
N ARG A 71 -5.17 -19.19 -11.32
CA ARG A 71 -5.85 -18.91 -10.05
C ARG A 71 -4.88 -18.92 -8.87
N GLU A 72 -3.90 -19.80 -8.87
CA GLU A 72 -2.85 -19.85 -7.83
C GLU A 72 -1.89 -18.68 -7.95
N ILE A 73 -1.53 -18.26 -9.17
CA ILE A 73 -0.71 -17.06 -9.41
C ILE A 73 -1.42 -15.83 -8.85
N VAL A 74 -2.69 -15.63 -9.22
CA VAL A 74 -3.50 -14.51 -8.74
C VAL A 74 -3.60 -14.52 -7.21
N ARG A 75 -3.97 -15.65 -6.61
CA ARG A 75 -4.08 -15.78 -5.15
C ARG A 75 -2.77 -15.50 -4.43
N THR A 76 -1.65 -15.96 -4.98
CA THR A 76 -0.33 -15.76 -4.38
C THR A 76 0.04 -14.27 -4.39
N LYS A 77 -0.15 -13.58 -5.52
CA LYS A 77 0.17 -12.15 -5.65
C LYS A 77 -0.75 -11.26 -4.81
N PHE A 78 -2.05 -11.53 -4.85
CA PHE A 78 -3.00 -10.83 -3.98
C PHE A 78 -2.74 -11.10 -2.49
N GLY A 79 -2.40 -12.35 -2.15
CA GLY A 79 -2.02 -12.73 -0.78
C GLY A 79 -0.76 -12.01 -0.29
N LEU A 80 0.26 -11.87 -1.16
CA LEU A 80 1.47 -11.10 -0.85
C LEU A 80 1.14 -9.62 -0.61
N ALA A 81 0.42 -8.97 -1.52
CA ALA A 81 0.08 -7.56 -1.36
C ALA A 81 -0.79 -7.31 -0.11
N LEU A 82 -1.73 -8.20 0.20
CA LEU A 82 -2.50 -8.16 1.45
C LEU A 82 -1.60 -8.30 2.69
N GLY A 83 -0.73 -9.31 2.72
CA GLY A 83 0.18 -9.54 3.83
C GLY A 83 1.09 -8.34 4.09
N PHE A 84 1.61 -7.73 3.02
CA PHE A 84 2.45 -6.55 3.11
C PHE A 84 1.69 -5.28 3.47
N ALA A 85 0.45 -5.10 3.01
CA ALA A 85 -0.41 -4.02 3.48
C ALA A 85 -0.67 -4.11 4.99
N VAL A 86 -0.85 -5.33 5.52
CA VAL A 86 -0.98 -5.58 6.97
C VAL A 86 0.33 -5.27 7.69
N ILE A 87 1.49 -5.67 7.14
CA ILE A 87 2.81 -5.33 7.72
C ILE A 87 3.01 -3.81 7.78
N TYR A 88 2.72 -3.08 6.69
CA TYR A 88 2.79 -1.62 6.68
C TYR A 88 1.87 -0.99 7.73
N TRP A 89 0.64 -1.49 7.83
CA TRP A 89 -0.32 -1.01 8.83
C TRP A 89 0.14 -1.26 10.26
N LEU A 90 0.62 -2.47 10.58
CA LEU A 90 1.16 -2.81 11.91
C LEU A 90 2.37 -1.94 12.24
N PHE A 91 3.30 -1.80 11.31
CA PHE A 91 4.49 -0.97 11.49
C PHE A 91 4.12 0.49 11.76
N LEU A 92 3.26 1.09 10.94
CA LEU A 92 2.77 2.45 11.18
C LEU A 92 2.02 2.59 12.51
N SER A 93 1.18 1.62 12.86
CA SER A 93 0.44 1.62 14.13
C SER A 93 1.38 1.63 15.34
N LEU A 94 2.46 0.84 15.28
CA LEU A 94 3.49 0.82 16.31
C LEU A 94 4.26 2.15 16.39
N LEU A 95 4.67 2.70 15.24
CA LEU A 95 5.34 4.01 15.21
C LEU A 95 4.45 5.12 15.77
N ILE A 96 3.17 5.15 15.36
CA ILE A 96 2.18 6.14 15.82
C ILE A 96 1.94 5.99 17.31
N ARG A 97 1.79 4.76 17.82
CA ARG A 97 1.65 4.50 19.25
C ARG A 97 2.88 4.94 20.04
N GLY A 98 4.08 4.69 19.53
CA GLY A 98 5.33 5.14 20.16
C GLY A 98 5.48 6.66 20.18
N ALA A 99 5.02 7.35 19.14
CA ALA A 99 5.17 8.80 19.00
C ALA A 99 4.07 9.62 19.70
N TRP A 100 2.82 9.12 19.74
CA TRP A 100 1.63 9.86 20.20
C TRP A 100 0.68 9.07 21.10
N GLY A 101 1.01 7.86 21.55
CA GLY A 101 0.04 7.00 22.25
C GLY A 101 -0.69 7.61 23.46
N SER A 102 -0.15 8.67 24.06
CA SER A 102 -0.75 9.43 25.16
C SER A 102 -1.29 10.82 24.77
N THR A 103 -1.24 11.20 23.50
CA THR A 103 -1.61 12.55 23.03
C THR A 103 -2.90 12.53 22.19
N PRO A 104 -3.66 13.64 22.14
CA PRO A 104 -4.91 13.72 21.38
C PRO A 104 -4.73 13.46 19.87
N GLU A 105 -3.54 13.68 19.34
CA GLU A 105 -3.23 13.51 17.92
C GLU A 105 -3.25 12.02 17.50
N TYR A 106 -3.05 11.08 18.43
CA TYR A 106 -3.00 9.64 18.14
C TYR A 106 -4.09 9.17 17.19
N ALA A 107 -5.33 9.57 17.46
CA ALA A 107 -6.50 9.13 16.72
C ALA A 107 -6.47 9.59 15.25
N GLY A 108 -6.01 10.82 14.99
CA GLY A 108 -5.87 11.35 13.64
C GLY A 108 -4.81 10.64 12.81
N TYR A 109 -3.64 10.38 13.40
CA TYR A 109 -2.56 9.65 12.73
C TYR A 109 -2.95 8.20 12.45
N MET A 110 -3.62 7.55 13.42
CA MET A 110 -4.09 6.16 13.27
C MET A 110 -5.19 6.03 12.20
N ALA A 111 -6.12 7.00 12.15
CA ALA A 111 -7.14 7.07 11.11
C ALA A 111 -6.53 7.25 9.72
N LEU A 112 -5.55 8.16 9.57
CA LEU A 112 -4.84 8.34 8.30
C LEU A 112 -4.12 7.05 7.87
N ALA A 113 -3.33 6.45 8.76
CA ALA A 113 -2.60 5.22 8.43
C ALA A 113 -3.53 4.08 8.03
N SER A 114 -4.66 3.93 8.74
CA SER A 114 -5.64 2.90 8.43
C SER A 114 -6.30 3.14 7.06
N LEU A 115 -6.67 4.40 6.76
CA LEU A 115 -7.24 4.78 5.47
C LEU A 115 -6.25 4.56 4.32
N THR A 116 -5.02 5.03 4.45
CA THR A 116 -4.02 4.91 3.37
C THR A 116 -3.67 3.45 3.13
N CYS A 117 -3.55 2.62 4.16
CA CYS A 117 -3.39 1.16 4.00
C CYS A 117 -4.59 0.52 3.29
N ALA A 118 -5.82 0.87 3.66
CA ALA A 118 -7.03 0.37 3.01
C ALA A 118 -7.10 0.75 1.51
N VAL A 119 -6.82 2.01 1.19
CA VAL A 119 -6.76 2.50 -0.20
C VAL A 119 -5.63 1.83 -0.98
N SER A 120 -4.45 1.68 -0.36
CA SER A 120 -3.30 1.01 -0.98
C SER A 120 -3.63 -0.41 -1.41
N LEU A 121 -4.38 -1.14 -0.58
CA LEU A 121 -4.78 -2.52 -0.87
C LEU A 121 -5.66 -2.58 -2.13
N ILE A 122 -6.68 -1.72 -2.22
CA ILE A 122 -7.56 -1.63 -3.40
C ILE A 122 -6.76 -1.25 -4.64
N LEU A 123 -5.87 -0.26 -4.51
CA LEU A 123 -5.02 0.21 -5.60
C LEU A 123 -4.07 -0.89 -6.11
N ALA A 124 -3.46 -1.66 -5.21
CA ALA A 124 -2.62 -2.80 -5.58
C ALA A 124 -3.41 -3.87 -6.36
N GLY A 125 -4.65 -4.15 -5.95
CA GLY A 125 -5.54 -5.04 -6.68
C GLY A 125 -5.86 -4.52 -8.09
N GLY A 126 -6.10 -3.21 -8.21
CA GLY A 126 -6.26 -2.53 -9.50
C GLY A 126 -5.02 -2.64 -10.39
N TRP A 127 -3.83 -2.45 -9.83
CA TRP A 127 -2.56 -2.57 -10.57
C TRP A 127 -2.31 -3.99 -11.10
N TYR A 128 -2.61 -5.03 -10.33
CA TYR A 128 -2.51 -6.41 -10.84
C TYR A 128 -3.45 -6.65 -12.01
N ILE A 129 -4.71 -6.23 -11.90
CA ILE A 129 -5.68 -6.35 -13.01
C ILE A 129 -5.19 -5.58 -14.24
N PHE A 130 -4.72 -4.35 -14.02
CA PHE A 130 -4.21 -3.50 -15.08
C PHE A 130 -2.99 -4.12 -15.78
N SER A 131 -2.05 -4.67 -15.00
CA SER A 131 -0.89 -5.42 -15.50
C SER A 131 -1.32 -6.57 -16.41
N TRP A 132 -2.27 -7.39 -15.97
CA TRP A 132 -2.68 -8.56 -16.76
C TRP A 132 -3.53 -8.20 -17.97
N ARG A 133 -4.24 -7.06 -17.93
CA ARG A 133 -5.06 -6.61 -19.05
C ARG A 133 -4.26 -5.89 -20.14
N PHE A 134 -3.28 -5.07 -19.75
CA PHE A 134 -2.58 -4.14 -20.64
C PHE A 134 -1.07 -4.39 -20.73
N GLY A 135 -0.55 -5.31 -19.93
CA GLY A 135 0.86 -5.68 -19.90
C GLY A 135 1.74 -4.80 -19.00
N PRO A 136 3.00 -5.24 -18.77
CA PRO A 136 3.93 -4.60 -17.84
C PRO A 136 4.41 -3.21 -18.30
N SER A 137 4.46 -2.96 -19.61
CA SER A 137 4.84 -1.64 -20.15
C SER A 137 3.79 -0.58 -19.80
N ALA A 138 2.51 -0.90 -19.99
CA ALA A 138 1.41 -0.03 -19.60
C ALA A 138 1.40 0.18 -18.07
N LEU A 139 1.57 -0.90 -17.29
CA LEU A 139 1.68 -0.82 -15.83
C LEU A 139 2.77 0.17 -15.40
N THR A 140 3.94 0.11 -16.03
CA THR A 140 5.05 1.02 -15.75
C THR A 140 4.62 2.46 -15.96
N GLY A 141 4.00 2.78 -17.10
CA GLY A 141 3.49 4.14 -17.37
C GLY A 141 2.46 4.58 -16.33
N GLY A 142 1.51 3.71 -15.98
CA GLY A 142 0.46 4.00 -15.00
C GLY A 142 1.00 4.26 -13.60
N VAL A 143 1.91 3.41 -13.11
CA VAL A 143 2.52 3.57 -11.78
C VAL A 143 3.44 4.80 -11.73
N MET A 144 4.19 5.08 -12.80
CA MET A 144 5.03 6.29 -12.88
C MET A 144 4.20 7.57 -12.91
N ALA A 145 3.06 7.58 -13.62
CA ALA A 145 2.12 8.70 -13.61
C ALA A 145 1.52 8.89 -12.20
N PHE A 146 1.12 7.80 -11.54
CA PHE A 146 0.63 7.85 -10.16
C PHE A 146 1.69 8.40 -9.20
N LEU A 147 2.94 7.95 -9.30
CA LEU A 147 4.07 8.49 -8.53
C LEU A 147 4.24 9.99 -8.75
N ALA A 148 4.23 10.45 -10.00
CA ALA A 148 4.36 11.86 -10.33
C ALA A 148 3.22 12.70 -9.74
N ILE A 149 1.98 12.20 -9.81
CA ILE A 149 0.80 12.85 -9.22
C ILE A 149 0.94 12.95 -7.70
N VAL A 150 1.36 11.87 -7.02
CA VAL A 150 1.53 11.90 -5.56
C VAL A 150 2.64 12.86 -5.16
N ILE A 151 3.79 12.84 -5.86
CA ILE A 151 4.90 13.78 -5.61
C ILE A 151 4.41 15.22 -5.80
N LEU A 152 3.74 15.50 -6.92
CA LEU A 152 3.21 16.83 -7.22
C LEU A 152 2.19 17.27 -6.16
N ALA A 153 1.28 16.38 -5.76
CA ALA A 153 0.30 16.67 -4.71
C ALA A 153 0.98 16.97 -3.37
N THR A 154 2.02 16.22 -2.99
CA THR A 154 2.78 16.48 -1.76
C THR A 154 3.58 17.79 -1.82
N TRP A 155 4.02 18.21 -3.00
CA TRP A 155 4.66 19.50 -3.21
C TRP A 155 3.66 20.66 -3.16
N ILE A 156 2.54 20.56 -3.90
CA ILE A 156 1.51 21.61 -3.97
C ILE A 156 0.81 21.80 -2.63
N ALA A 157 0.54 20.73 -1.89
CA ALA A 157 -0.12 20.80 -0.59
C ALA A 157 0.72 21.48 0.50
N ASP A 158 1.95 21.93 0.20
CA ASP A 158 2.93 22.47 1.13
C ASP A 158 2.94 21.64 2.42
N VAL A 159 3.27 20.35 2.26
CA VAL A 159 3.30 19.39 3.37
C VAL A 159 4.18 19.91 4.50
N ARG A 160 5.20 20.74 4.23
CA ARG A 160 6.01 21.42 5.25
C ARG A 160 5.20 22.43 6.08
N ARG A 161 4.34 23.22 5.44
CA ARG A 161 3.41 24.13 6.14
C ARG A 161 2.32 23.38 6.89
N MET A 162 1.70 22.34 6.30
CA MET A 162 0.72 21.49 7.00
C MET A 162 1.33 20.80 8.23
N VAL A 163 2.56 20.31 8.07
CA VAL A 163 3.37 19.80 9.18
C VAL A 163 3.59 20.91 10.21
N ARG A 164 3.97 22.14 9.83
CA ARG A 164 4.23 23.24 10.78
C ARG A 164 2.99 23.77 11.54
N THR A 165 1.82 23.90 10.92
CA THR A 165 0.74 24.76 11.44
C THR A 165 -0.40 24.08 12.21
N GLY A 166 -0.41 22.75 12.38
CA GLY A 166 -1.52 22.13 13.15
C GLY A 166 -1.71 20.63 12.99
N GLY A 167 -0.82 19.94 12.28
CA GLY A 167 -0.86 18.49 12.18
C GLY A 167 -1.97 17.97 11.27
N ILE A 168 -1.96 16.66 11.07
CA ILE A 168 -2.76 15.91 10.08
C ILE A 168 -4.29 16.03 10.29
N GLY A 169 -4.81 16.78 11.26
CA GLY A 169 -6.26 16.95 11.45
C GLY A 169 -7.01 17.46 10.21
N ILE A 170 -6.29 18.06 9.25
CA ILE A 170 -6.84 18.52 7.96
C ILE A 170 -6.96 17.38 6.93
N LEU A 171 -6.08 16.38 6.97
CA LEU A 171 -6.04 15.27 5.99
C LEU A 171 -6.65 13.97 6.53
N ALA A 172 -6.60 13.75 7.84
CA ALA A 172 -7.26 12.62 8.48
C ALA A 172 -8.77 12.88 8.50
N PRO A 173 -9.62 11.97 8.01
CA PRO A 173 -11.05 12.17 8.06
C PRO A 173 -11.51 12.21 9.52
N ARG A 174 -12.06 13.35 9.96
CA ARG A 174 -12.50 13.54 11.35
C ARG A 174 -13.51 12.49 11.79
N TRP A 175 -14.40 12.07 10.90
CA TRP A 175 -15.36 11.00 11.17
C TRP A 175 -14.70 9.65 11.48
N LEU A 176 -13.49 9.38 10.98
CA LEU A 176 -12.73 8.15 11.23
C LEU A 176 -11.83 8.27 12.46
N ALA A 177 -11.34 9.48 12.75
CA ALA A 177 -10.49 9.79 13.90
C ALA A 177 -11.29 9.93 15.20
N GLU A 178 -12.39 10.67 15.17
CA GLU A 178 -13.23 10.98 16.34
C GLU A 178 -14.42 10.01 16.45
N GLY A 179 -14.71 9.23 15.41
CA GLY A 179 -15.83 8.31 15.38
C GLY A 179 -15.61 7.01 16.16
N PRO A 180 -16.67 6.22 16.38
CA PRO A 180 -16.56 4.94 17.07
C PRO A 180 -15.65 3.96 16.32
N TRP A 181 -14.98 3.07 17.06
CA TRP A 181 -14.05 2.07 16.51
C TRP A 181 -14.66 1.20 15.39
N ILE A 182 -16.00 1.03 15.40
CA ILE A 182 -16.72 0.27 14.37
C ILE A 182 -16.56 0.88 12.97
N TYR A 183 -16.30 2.18 12.84
CA TYR A 183 -16.06 2.80 11.53
C TYR A 183 -14.72 2.35 10.93
N GLN A 184 -13.68 2.18 11.75
CA GLN A 184 -12.40 1.63 11.29
C GLN A 184 -12.57 0.15 10.89
N ALA A 185 -13.28 -0.63 11.71
CA ALA A 185 -13.58 -2.03 11.40
C ALA A 185 -14.40 -2.15 10.09
N GLY A 186 -15.43 -1.32 9.92
CA GLY A 186 -16.24 -1.25 8.72
C GLY A 186 -15.43 -0.87 7.48
N MET A 187 -14.55 0.13 7.59
CA MET A 187 -13.64 0.51 6.50
C MET A 187 -12.74 -0.65 6.07
N PHE A 188 -12.12 -1.37 7.02
CA PHE A 188 -11.32 -2.55 6.70
C PHE A 188 -12.16 -3.67 6.08
N ALA A 189 -13.37 -3.92 6.60
CA ALA A 189 -14.27 -4.91 6.03
C ALA A 189 -14.64 -4.58 4.58
N VAL A 190 -14.97 -3.31 4.29
CA VAL A 190 -15.27 -2.83 2.93
C VAL A 190 -14.05 -2.95 2.02
N ALA A 191 -12.87 -2.52 2.49
CA ALA A 191 -11.64 -2.61 1.71
C ALA A 191 -11.26 -4.07 1.39
N LEU A 192 -11.39 -4.97 2.36
CA LEU A 192 -11.18 -6.40 2.15
C LEU A 192 -12.21 -6.97 1.19
N ALA A 193 -13.50 -6.67 1.36
CA ALA A 193 -14.56 -7.14 0.46
C ALA A 193 -14.32 -6.67 -0.98
N ALA A 194 -13.97 -5.39 -1.17
CA ALA A 194 -13.58 -4.84 -2.46
C ALA A 194 -12.34 -5.55 -3.02
N TYR A 195 -11.31 -5.77 -2.21
CA TYR A 195 -10.08 -6.45 -2.62
C TYR A 195 -10.32 -7.90 -3.03
N TYR A 196 -11.14 -8.64 -2.29
CA TYR A 196 -11.59 -9.99 -2.66
C TYR A 196 -12.41 -9.99 -3.95
N GLY A 197 -13.26 -8.98 -4.15
CA GLY A 197 -13.98 -8.75 -5.40
C GLY A 197 -13.03 -8.55 -6.58
N LEU A 198 -12.02 -7.69 -6.41
CA LEU A 198 -10.96 -7.46 -7.39
C LEU A 198 -10.18 -8.74 -7.65
N MET A 199 -9.83 -9.54 -6.64
CA MET A 199 -9.15 -10.82 -6.83
C MET A 199 -9.97 -11.77 -7.72
N ARG A 200 -11.29 -11.88 -7.48
CA ARG A 200 -12.18 -12.70 -8.31
C ARG A 200 -12.25 -12.20 -9.75
N LEU A 201 -12.31 -10.88 -9.95
CA LEU A 201 -12.25 -10.26 -11.27
C LEU A 201 -10.89 -10.54 -11.95
N ALA A 202 -9.81 -10.44 -11.20
CA ALA A 202 -8.45 -10.60 -11.70
C ALA A 202 -8.19 -12.04 -12.18
N VAL A 203 -8.75 -13.05 -11.53
CA VAL A 203 -8.76 -14.43 -12.04
C VAL A 203 -9.42 -14.51 -13.43
N ARG A 204 -10.58 -13.87 -13.61
CA ARG A 204 -11.28 -13.86 -14.91
C ARG A 204 -10.50 -13.12 -15.99
N VAL A 205 -9.89 -11.98 -15.63
CA VAL A 205 -9.07 -11.18 -16.55
C VAL A 205 -7.84 -11.96 -16.98
N LYS A 206 -7.15 -12.60 -16.04
CA LYS A 206 -5.95 -13.39 -16.30
C LYS A 206 -6.23 -14.55 -17.25
N ILE A 207 -7.27 -15.34 -16.98
CA ILE A 207 -7.69 -16.45 -17.87
C ILE A 207 -8.01 -15.93 -19.28
N LYS A 208 -8.75 -14.82 -19.40
CA LYS A 208 -9.11 -14.25 -20.72
C LYS A 208 -7.93 -13.66 -21.48
N SER A 209 -6.92 -13.16 -20.78
CA SER A 209 -5.71 -12.61 -21.43
C SER A 209 -4.79 -13.67 -22.01
N GLU A 210 -5.05 -14.95 -21.70
CA GLU A 210 -4.23 -16.09 -22.11
C GLU A 210 -4.88 -16.99 -23.17
N VAL A 211 -6.11 -16.66 -23.61
CA VAL A 211 -6.81 -17.23 -24.77
C VAL A 211 -6.62 -16.32 -25.97
#